data_AF-A0A193BU29-F1
#
_entry.id   AF-A0A193BU29-F1
#
_cell.length_a   1.000
_cell.length_b   1.000
_cell.length_c   1.000
_cell.angle_alpha   90.00
_cell.angle_beta   90.00
_cell.angle_gamma   90.00
#
_symmetry.space_group_name_H-M   'P 1'
#
loop_
_entity.id
_entity.type
_entity.pdbx_description
1 polymer ?
#
loop_
_entity_poly.entity_id
_entity_poly.type
_entity_poly.pdbx_seq_one_letter_code
_entity_poly.pdbx_strand_id
1 'polypeptide(L)'
;MSSRTSQVLGLGIAATGLAHFAAPAAFEPVTRMAFATDTRNWTYRNGATELAIGLAIAAGPTRKAGVAGLAVYAGWLAKRVLARR
;
A
#
# COMPACT_ATOMS: atom_id res chain seq x y z
N MET A 1 -17.42 9.31 5.62
CA MET A 1 -16.67 8.46 6.58
C MET A 1 -16.43 9.24 7.85
N SER A 2 -16.61 8.62 9.03
CA SER A 2 -16.29 9.27 10.30
C SER A 2 -14.76 9.46 10.47
N SER A 3 -14.34 10.37 11.35
CA SER A 3 -12.92 10.57 11.64
C SER A 3 -12.25 9.31 12.20
N ARG A 4 -12.95 8.60 13.09
CA ARG A 4 -12.48 7.35 13.71
C ARG A 4 -12.33 6.22 12.68
N THR A 5 -13.29 6.07 11.77
CA THR A 5 -13.22 5.06 10.70
C THR A 5 -12.00 5.30 9.80
N SER A 6 -11.75 6.56 9.44
CA SER A 6 -10.60 6.91 8.60
C SER A 6 -9.28 6.67 9.31
N GLN A 7 -9.20 6.95 10.61
CA GLN A 7 -8.02 6.64 11.43
C GLN A 7 -7.74 5.14 11.49
N VAL A 8 -8.76 4.32 11.79
CA VAL A 8 -8.61 2.86 11.88
C VAL A 8 -8.16 2.29 10.53
N LEU A 9 -8.80 2.69 9.43
CA LEU A 9 -8.42 2.22 8.09
C LEU A 9 -7.02 2.68 7.69
N GLY A 10 -6.69 3.96 7.91
CA GLY A 10 -5.37 4.50 7.61
C GLY A 10 -4.27 3.81 8.41
N LEU A 11 -4.48 3.59 9.70
CA LEU A 11 -3.53 2.85 10.54
C LEU A 11 -3.42 1.38 10.14
N GLY A 12 -4.51 0.74 9.73
CA GLY A 12 -4.47 -0.63 9.19
C GLY A 12 -3.61 -0.72 7.93
N ILE A 13 -3.79 0.20 6.97
CA ILE A 13 -2.95 0.26 5.76
C ILE A 13 -1.49 0.54 6.14
N ALA A 14 -1.25 1.46 7.08
CA ALA A 14 0.10 1.78 7.53
C ALA A 14 0.80 0.57 8.19
N ALA A 15 0.07 -0.19 9.01
CA ALA A 15 0.56 -1.41 9.62
C ALA A 15 0.91 -2.48 8.57
N THR A 16 0.09 -2.64 7.53
CA THR A 16 0.42 -3.49 6.37
C THR A 16 1.70 -3.03 5.69
N GLY A 17 1.88 -1.72 5.50
CA GLY A 17 3.11 -1.15 4.96
C GLY A 17 4.35 -1.50 5.80
N LEU A 18 4.27 -1.40 7.13
CA LEU A 18 5.33 -1.83 8.04
C LEU A 18 5.59 -3.35 7.98
N ALA A 19 4.53 -4.15 7.84
CA ALA A 19 4.65 -5.60 7.77
C ALA A 19 5.46 -6.06 6.55
N HIS A 20 5.46 -5.32 5.44
CA HIS A 20 6.33 -5.58 4.30
C HIS A 20 7.82 -5.47 4.66
N PHE A 21 8.20 -4.61 5.60
CA PHE A 21 9.59 -4.51 6.06
C PHE A 21 9.94 -5.57 7.10
N ALA A 22 9.00 -5.85 8.01
CA ALA A 22 9.21 -6.80 9.09
C ALA A 22 9.22 -8.26 8.60
N ALA A 23 8.34 -8.62 7.67
CA ALA A 23 8.15 -9.98 7.17
C ALA A 23 7.99 -10.02 5.64
N PRO A 24 8.95 -9.50 4.85
CA PRO A 24 8.82 -9.35 3.41
C PRO A 24 8.50 -10.67 2.69
N ALA A 25 9.02 -11.80 3.19
CA ALA A 25 8.79 -13.12 2.58
C ALA A 25 7.30 -13.52 2.54
N ALA A 26 6.48 -13.03 3.48
CA ALA A 26 5.04 -13.29 3.49
C ALA A 26 4.30 -12.58 2.33
N PHE A 27 4.86 -11.48 1.81
CA PHE A 27 4.25 -10.64 0.79
C PHE A 27 4.80 -10.89 -0.62
N GLU A 28 5.97 -11.51 -0.74
CA GLU A 28 6.61 -11.78 -2.03
C GLU A 28 5.77 -12.61 -3.00
N PRO A 29 5.02 -13.66 -2.60
CA PRO A 29 4.17 -14.41 -3.53
C PRO A 29 3.16 -13.52 -4.26
N VAL A 30 2.52 -12.60 -3.52
CA VAL A 30 1.56 -11.63 -4.09
C VAL A 30 2.31 -10.57 -4.91
N THR A 31 3.43 -10.06 -4.40
CA THR A 31 4.25 -9.06 -5.10
C THR A 31 4.72 -9.59 -6.47
N ARG A 32 5.06 -10.88 -6.56
CA ARG A 32 5.55 -11.52 -7.79
C ARG A 32 4.51 -11.50 -8.92
N MET A 33 3.22 -11.49 -8.61
CA MET A 33 2.15 -11.38 -9.60
C MET A 33 2.23 -10.07 -10.40
N ALA A 34 2.67 -8.98 -9.76
CA ALA A 34 2.86 -7.67 -10.39
C ALA A 34 4.33 -7.39 -10.78
N PHE A 35 5.29 -8.03 -10.11
CA PHE A 35 6.73 -7.77 -10.24
C PHE A 35 7.55 -9.08 -10.17
N ALA A 36 7.66 -9.78 -11.31
CA ALA A 36 8.38 -11.06 -11.39
C ALA A 36 9.91 -10.95 -11.19
N THR A 37 10.47 -9.78 -11.44
CA THR A 37 11.89 -9.46 -11.23
C THR A 37 12.02 -8.45 -10.09
N ASP A 38 13.10 -8.54 -9.31
CA ASP A 38 13.36 -7.62 -8.20
C ASP A 38 12.25 -7.62 -7.13
N THR A 39 11.62 -8.78 -6.91
CA THR A 39 10.40 -8.91 -6.08
C THR A 39 10.60 -8.39 -4.66
N ARG A 40 11.73 -8.71 -4.00
CA ARG A 40 12.02 -8.25 -2.63
C ARG A 40 12.04 -6.72 -2.52
N ASN A 41 12.71 -6.04 -3.46
CA ASN A 41 12.76 -4.58 -3.46
C ASN A 41 11.39 -3.98 -3.79
N TRP A 42 10.63 -4.59 -4.70
CA TRP A 42 9.24 -4.19 -4.94
C TRP A 42 8.34 -4.38 -3.72
N THR A 43 8.55 -5.43 -2.92
CA THR A 43 7.86 -5.63 -1.65
C THR A 43 8.14 -4.46 -0.69
N TYR A 44 9.39 -4.00 -0.57
CA TYR A 44 9.70 -2.82 0.24
C TYR A 44 9.14 -1.51 -0.33
N ARG A 45 9.16 -1.33 -1.66
CA ARG A 45 8.60 -0.13 -2.31
C ARG A 45 7.08 -0.04 -2.10
N ASN A 46 6.37 -1.16 -2.24
CA ASN A 46 4.95 -1.26 -1.96
C ASN A 46 4.68 -0.98 -0.48
N GLY A 47 5.47 -1.58 0.42
CA GLY A 47 5.41 -1.31 1.85
C GLY A 47 5.58 0.17 2.22
N ALA A 48 6.58 0.85 1.65
CA ALA A 48 6.78 2.29 1.85
C ALA A 48 5.59 3.12 1.37
N THR A 49 5.04 2.75 0.21
CA THR A 49 3.90 3.44 -0.41
C THR A 49 2.65 3.30 0.44
N GLU A 50 2.34 2.08 0.88
CA GLU A 50 1.20 1.79 1.76
C GLU A 50 1.36 2.45 3.12
N LEU A 51 2.55 2.44 3.70
CA LEU A 51 2.86 3.15 4.94
C LEU A 51 2.53 4.65 4.81
N ALA A 52 3.05 5.30 3.78
CA ALA A 52 2.81 6.73 3.54
C ALA A 52 1.33 7.04 3.30
N ILE A 53 0.65 6.24 2.47
CA ILE A 53 -0.78 6.41 2.18
C ILE A 53 -1.62 6.22 3.45
N GLY A 54 -1.33 5.17 4.23
CA GLY A 54 -2.05 4.87 5.47
C GLY A 54 -1.94 5.99 6.50
N LEU A 55 -0.72 6.49 6.73
CA LEU A 55 -0.49 7.64 7.60
C LEU A 55 -1.20 8.90 7.08
N ALA A 56 -1.17 9.15 5.77
CA ALA A 56 -1.85 10.28 5.15
C ALA A 56 -3.37 10.21 5.32
N ILE A 57 -3.98 9.01 5.23
CA ILE A 57 -5.42 8.79 5.47
C ILE A 57 -5.77 8.98 6.96
N ALA A 58 -4.93 8.48 7.85
CA ALA A 58 -5.17 8.56 9.29
C ALA A 58 -5.14 10.01 9.80
N ALA A 59 -4.22 10.84 9.26
CA ALA A 59 -4.11 12.25 9.59
C ALA A 59 -5.19 13.10 8.91
N GLY A 60 -5.95 13.86 9.71
CA GLY A 60 -7.05 14.72 9.23
C GLY A 60 -6.67 15.67 8.07
N PRO A 61 -5.57 16.45 8.18
CA PRO A 61 -5.18 17.43 7.15
C PRO A 61 -4.86 16.80 5.78
N THR A 62 -4.29 15.60 5.76
CA THR A 62 -3.83 14.93 4.53
C THR A 62 -4.80 13.87 4.01
N ARG A 63 -5.90 13.62 4.72
CA ARG A 63 -6.79 12.48 4.46
C ARG A 63 -7.28 12.38 3.01
N LYS A 64 -7.72 13.51 2.44
CA LYS A 64 -8.22 13.54 1.06
C LYS A 64 -7.12 13.16 0.06
N ALA A 65 -5.90 13.67 0.27
CA ALA A 65 -4.74 13.32 -0.53
C ALA A 65 -4.36 11.84 -0.35
N GLY A 66 -4.44 11.32 0.88
CA GLY A 66 -4.21 9.90 1.15
C GLY A 66 -5.20 8.98 0.43
N VAL A 67 -6.50 9.30 0.44
CA VAL A 67 -7.52 8.53 -0.29
C VAL A 67 -7.31 8.60 -1.80
N ALA A 68 -6.98 9.78 -2.34
CA ALA A 68 -6.63 9.93 -3.75
C ALA A 68 -5.37 9.12 -4.12
N GLY A 69 -4.34 9.17 -3.27
CA GLY A 69 -3.12 8.38 -3.41
C GLY A 69 -3.39 6.89 -3.39
N LEU A 70 -4.27 6.41 -2.51
CA LEU A 70 -4.71 5.02 -2.47
C LEU A 70 -5.37 4.61 -3.79
N ALA A 71 -6.27 5.42 -4.33
CA ALA A 71 -6.94 5.13 -5.60
C ALA A 71 -5.94 5.07 -6.77
N VAL A 72 -5.00 6.01 -6.84
CA VAL A 72 -3.94 6.04 -7.88
C VAL A 72 -3.03 4.82 -7.75
N TYR A 73 -2.55 4.52 -6.55
CA TYR A 73 -1.69 3.36 -6.29
C TYR A 73 -2.38 2.04 -6.64
N ALA A 74 -3.63 1.85 -6.18
CA ALA A 74 -4.40 0.66 -6.48
C ALA A 74 -4.65 0.49 -7.98
N GLY A 75 -4.99 1.57 -8.70
CA GLY A 75 -5.17 1.54 -10.14
C GLY A 75 -3.88 1.19 -10.89
N TRP A 76 -2.75 1.77 -10.48
CA TRP A 76 -1.44 1.45 -11.05
C TRP A 76 -1.03 0.00 -10.80
N LEU A 77 -1.22 -0.51 -9.58
CA LEU A 77 -0.90 -1.89 -9.22
C LEU A 77 -1.80 -2.89 -9.96
N ALA A 78 -3.10 -2.61 -10.05
CA ALA A 78 -4.03 -3.43 -10.83
C ALA A 78 -3.64 -3.49 -12.31
N LYS A 79 -3.30 -2.34 -12.92
CA LYS A 79 -2.79 -2.28 -14.30
C LYS A 79 -1.54 -3.14 -14.48
N ARG A 80 -0.60 -3.10 -13.53
CA ARG A 80 0.62 -3.94 -13.54
C ARG A 80 0.30 -5.43 -13.51
N VAL A 81 -0.61 -5.86 -12.63
CA VAL A 81 -1.05 -7.26 -12.53
C VAL A 81 -1.72 -7.72 -13.82
N LEU A 82 -2.59 -6.90 -14.40
CA LEU A 82 -3.32 -7.22 -15.64
C LEU A 82 -2.38 -7.26 -16.85
N ALA A 83 -1.43 -6.35 -16.96
CA ALA A 83 -0.47 -6.28 -18.07
C ALA A 83 0.60 -7.39 -18.05
N ARG A 84 0.71 -8.15 -16.94
CA ARG A 84 1.62 -9.29 -16.81
C ARG A 84 0.93 -10.64 -17.11
N ARG A 85 -0.36 -10.66 -17.43
CA ARG A 85 -1.05 -11.87 -17.89
C ARG A 85 -0.73 -12.18 -19.35
#